data_AF-I0GSH3-F1
#
_entry.id   AF-I0GSH3-F1
#
_cell.length_a   1.000
_cell.length_b   1.000
_cell.length_c   1.000
_cell.angle_alpha   90.00
_cell.angle_beta   90.00
_cell.angle_gamma   90.00
#
_symmetry.space_group_name_H-M   'P 1'
#
loop_
_entity.id
_entity.type
_entity.pdbx_description
1 polymer ?
#
loop_
_entity_poly.entity_id
_entity_poly.type
_entity_poly.pdbx_seq_one_letter_code
_entity_poly.pdbx_strand_id
1 'polypeptide(L)'
;MGIKRYTAQQAIDILVAAAQGYKEKLAGRIFVIIYKDLASGTIEHKKIKFTQNNFQHLTGIKYADYVSPRDFYKMCLNKMLSPHKIRFNPNGFTNMKLSVLNYLPELLYNKFWIGESINNDIHINADYFAGDTRCVVSLGFRRAKEDYPVTLKRQSIREVVKKENPVCLVLVREIADKDNWEFGYIDHKLAGKNFTSIKDVAQLYLGNNIEIVQELMNRYTREE
;
A
#
# COMPACT_ATOMS: atom_id res chain seq x y z
N MET A 1 -24.15 -5.69 11.89
CA MET A 1 -23.27 -5.19 12.97
C MET A 1 -23.08 -3.70 12.81
N GLY A 2 -23.29 -2.90 13.87
CA GLY A 2 -23.12 -1.45 13.81
C GLY A 2 -21.65 -1.02 13.61
N ILE A 3 -21.44 0.12 12.97
CA ILE A 3 -20.10 0.72 12.80
C ILE A 3 -19.60 1.14 14.19
N LYS A 4 -18.49 0.56 14.65
CA LYS A 4 -17.79 1.00 15.87
C LYS A 4 -17.42 2.47 15.73
N ARG A 5 -17.85 3.31 16.67
CA ARG A 5 -17.47 4.73 16.72
C ARG A 5 -16.31 4.91 17.70
N TYR A 6 -15.24 5.53 17.24
CA TYR A 6 -14.08 5.84 18.07
C TYR A 6 -14.23 7.22 18.71
N THR A 7 -13.75 7.36 19.95
CA THR A 7 -13.53 8.69 20.53
C THR A 7 -12.33 9.38 19.86
N ALA A 8 -12.21 10.69 20.03
CA ALA A 8 -11.05 11.43 19.52
C ALA A 8 -9.72 10.89 20.08
N GLN A 9 -9.69 10.51 21.36
CA GLN A 9 -8.50 9.93 21.99
C GLN A 9 -8.15 8.57 21.39
N GLN A 10 -9.14 7.66 21.26
CA GLN A 10 -8.91 6.37 20.61
C GLN A 10 -8.44 6.50 19.17
N ALA A 11 -8.97 7.48 18.43
CA ALA A 11 -8.49 7.77 17.08
C ALA A 11 -7.03 8.21 17.08
N ILE A 12 -6.62 9.08 18.02
CA ILE A 12 -5.22 9.50 18.16
C ILE A 12 -4.31 8.30 18.44
N ASP A 13 -4.69 7.42 19.36
CA ASP A 13 -3.87 6.24 19.70
C ASP A 13 -3.67 5.34 18.47
N ILE A 14 -4.73 5.11 17.68
CA ILE A 14 -4.66 4.38 16.41
C ILE A 14 -3.77 5.11 15.40
N LEU A 15 -3.92 6.43 15.25
CA LEU A 15 -3.15 7.24 14.31
C LEU A 15 -1.64 7.21 14.62
N VAL A 16 -1.27 7.30 15.90
CA VAL A 16 0.12 7.25 16.36
C VAL A 16 0.73 5.88 16.03
N ALA A 17 0.05 4.79 16.40
CA ALA A 17 0.52 3.43 16.10
C ALA A 17 0.65 3.18 14.59
N ALA A 18 -0.38 3.56 13.82
CA ALA A 18 -0.38 3.42 12.37
C ALA A 18 0.71 4.27 11.70
N ALA A 19 0.96 5.49 12.18
CA ALA A 19 2.00 6.36 11.62
C ALA A 19 3.40 5.77 11.81
N GLN A 20 3.65 5.12 12.94
CA GLN A 20 4.91 4.43 13.21
C GLN A 20 5.09 3.24 12.24
N GLY A 21 4.11 2.35 12.13
CA GLY A 21 4.18 1.25 11.16
C GLY A 21 4.28 1.73 9.71
N TYR A 22 3.58 2.83 9.38
CA TYR A 22 3.69 3.47 8.07
C TYR A 22 5.11 4.00 7.82
N LYS A 23 5.78 4.59 8.81
CA LYS A 23 7.18 5.05 8.73
C LYS A 23 8.13 3.89 8.43
N GLU A 24 7.98 2.83 9.22
CA GLU A 24 8.87 1.67 9.20
C GLU A 24 8.77 0.88 7.90
N LYS A 25 7.56 0.75 7.34
CA LYS A 25 7.31 -0.18 6.23
C LYS A 25 6.93 0.45 4.91
N LEU A 26 6.41 1.69 4.88
CA LEU A 26 5.78 2.24 3.67
C LEU A 26 6.35 3.60 3.26
N ALA A 27 6.34 4.59 4.15
CA ALA A 27 6.75 5.95 3.84
C ALA A 27 8.19 5.99 3.30
N GLY A 28 8.39 6.72 2.20
CA GLY A 28 9.72 6.88 1.62
C GLY A 28 10.17 5.68 0.78
N ARG A 29 9.26 4.76 0.41
CA ARG A 29 9.58 3.55 -0.35
C ARG A 29 8.85 3.46 -1.67
N ILE A 30 9.47 2.72 -2.60
CA ILE A 30 8.90 2.30 -3.88
C ILE A 30 8.70 0.78 -3.83
N PHE A 31 7.56 0.34 -4.33
CA PHE A 31 7.17 -1.06 -4.42
C PHE A 31 6.98 -1.43 -5.89
N VAL A 32 7.45 -2.61 -6.27
CA VAL A 32 7.09 -3.25 -7.54
C VAL A 32 6.32 -4.52 -7.20
N ILE A 33 5.02 -4.51 -7.49
CA ILE A 33 4.12 -5.64 -7.28
C ILE A 33 4.03 -6.40 -8.59
N ILE A 34 4.33 -7.69 -8.56
CA ILE A 34 4.28 -8.59 -9.71
C ILE A 34 3.20 -9.63 -9.45
N TYR A 35 2.26 -9.78 -10.38
CA TYR A 35 1.08 -10.60 -10.20
C TYR A 35 0.70 -11.33 -11.49
N LYS A 36 -0.05 -12.43 -11.35
CA LYS A 36 -0.61 -13.14 -12.49
C LYS A 36 -1.99 -12.58 -12.81
N ASP A 37 -2.15 -11.94 -13.96
CA ASP A 37 -3.47 -11.59 -14.47
C ASP A 37 -4.18 -12.88 -14.90
N LEU A 38 -5.24 -13.24 -14.18
CA LEU A 38 -6.01 -14.45 -14.44
C LEU A 38 -6.96 -14.32 -15.64
N ALA A 39 -7.18 -13.13 -16.19
CA ALA A 39 -7.97 -12.94 -17.39
C ALA A 39 -7.14 -13.19 -18.65
N SER A 40 -5.93 -12.62 -18.73
CA SER A 40 -5.01 -12.81 -19.87
C SER A 40 -4.11 -14.03 -19.72
N GLY A 41 -3.87 -14.49 -18.48
CA GLY A 41 -2.85 -15.49 -18.16
C GLY A 41 -1.43 -14.93 -18.11
N THR A 42 -1.24 -13.63 -18.33
CA THR A 42 0.07 -12.96 -18.36
C THR A 42 0.56 -12.60 -16.95
N ILE A 43 1.87 -12.37 -16.84
CA ILE A 43 2.46 -11.74 -15.66
C ILE A 43 2.49 -10.23 -15.89
N GLU A 44 1.92 -9.50 -14.94
CA GLU A 44 1.77 -8.06 -14.96
C GLU A 44 2.47 -7.45 -13.73
N HIS A 45 2.66 -6.13 -13.77
CA HIS A 45 3.27 -5.42 -12.65
C HIS A 45 2.65 -4.05 -12.40
N LYS A 46 2.84 -3.55 -11.17
CA LYS A 46 2.57 -2.15 -10.76
C LYS A 46 3.75 -1.59 -9.98
N LYS A 47 4.12 -0.35 -10.28
CA LYS A 47 5.12 0.42 -9.54
C LYS A 47 4.43 1.47 -8.69
N ILE A 48 4.60 1.37 -7.37
CA ILE A 48 3.86 2.17 -6.39
C ILE A 48 4.83 2.94 -5.51
N LYS A 49 4.49 4.19 -5.19
CA LYS A 49 5.24 5.05 -4.29
C LYS A 49 4.42 5.47 -3.08
N PHE A 50 5.01 5.31 -1.91
CA PHE A 50 4.44 5.74 -0.65
C PHE A 50 5.21 6.94 -0.11
N THR A 51 4.51 8.05 0.12
CA THR A 51 5.06 9.29 0.67
C THR A 51 4.33 9.68 1.96
N GLN A 52 4.96 10.55 2.74
CA GLN A 52 4.35 11.12 3.95
C GLN A 52 2.98 11.77 3.68
N ASN A 53 2.82 12.38 2.50
CA ASN A 53 1.60 13.07 2.11
C ASN A 53 0.40 12.13 1.94
N ASN A 54 0.64 10.86 1.63
CA ASN A 54 -0.45 9.92 1.42
C ASN A 54 -1.14 9.52 2.73
N PHE A 55 -0.44 9.54 3.86
CA PHE A 55 -0.91 8.98 5.13
C PHE A 55 -2.27 9.55 5.54
N GLN A 56 -2.44 10.88 5.57
CA GLN A 56 -3.68 11.52 6.02
C GLN A 56 -4.91 11.02 5.24
N HIS A 57 -4.81 10.87 3.92
CA HIS A 57 -5.91 10.38 3.07
C HIS A 57 -6.36 8.95 3.43
N LEU A 58 -5.42 8.11 3.87
CA LEU A 58 -5.69 6.73 4.27
C LEU A 58 -6.38 6.64 5.65
N THR A 59 -6.19 7.66 6.50
CA THR A 59 -6.86 7.73 7.82
C THR A 59 -8.31 8.18 7.74
N GLY A 60 -8.65 9.03 6.77
CA GLY A 60 -9.95 9.68 6.68
C GLY A 60 -10.22 10.73 7.77
N ILE A 61 -9.20 11.12 8.53
CA ILE A 61 -9.29 12.17 9.56
C ILE A 61 -9.05 13.53 8.89
N LYS A 62 -9.92 14.49 9.19
CA LYS A 62 -9.62 15.91 9.00
C LYS A 62 -9.13 16.47 10.33
N TYR A 63 -8.13 17.33 10.28
CA TYR A 63 -7.60 18.02 11.46
C TYR A 63 -7.97 19.50 11.39
N ALA A 64 -8.44 20.07 12.49
CA ALA A 64 -8.78 21.50 12.54
C ALA A 64 -7.53 22.36 12.28
N ASP A 65 -7.73 23.56 11.71
CA ASP A 65 -6.71 24.57 11.41
C ASP A 65 -5.83 24.33 10.17
N TYR A 66 -6.35 23.62 9.15
CA TYR A 66 -5.68 23.47 7.84
C TYR A 66 -4.21 23.05 7.95
N VAL A 67 -3.96 21.88 8.53
CA VAL A 67 -2.62 21.29 8.59
C VAL A 67 -2.33 20.51 7.30
N SER A 68 -1.13 20.69 6.74
CA SER A 68 -0.71 19.93 5.55
C SER A 68 -0.71 18.41 5.84
N PRO A 69 -0.95 17.53 4.86
CA PRO A 69 -0.87 16.08 5.07
C PRO A 69 0.47 15.63 5.65
N ARG A 70 1.57 16.29 5.24
CA ARG A 70 2.92 16.03 5.73
C ARG A 70 3.05 16.36 7.21
N ASP A 71 2.58 17.54 7.62
CA ASP A 71 2.70 17.98 9.01
C ASP A 71 1.74 17.22 9.91
N PHE A 72 0.55 16.87 9.42
CA PHE A 72 -0.35 15.93 10.11
C PHE A 72 0.37 14.61 10.40
N TYR A 73 1.06 14.04 9.42
CA TYR A 73 1.84 12.81 9.61
C TYR A 73 2.97 12.99 10.64
N LYS A 74 3.74 14.07 10.58
CA LYS A 74 4.78 14.37 11.60
C LYS A 74 4.18 14.54 13.00
N MET A 75 3.02 15.20 13.12
CA MET A 75 2.33 15.34 14.40
C MET A 75 1.90 13.98 14.95
N CYS A 76 1.49 13.03 14.11
CA CYS A 76 1.20 11.66 14.55
C CYS A 76 2.45 10.99 15.13
N LEU A 77 3.58 11.06 14.41
CA LEU A 77 4.85 10.47 14.85
C LEU A 77 5.34 11.08 16.18
N ASN A 78 5.16 12.39 16.34
CA ASN A 78 5.61 13.11 17.53
C ASN A 78 4.56 13.14 18.66
N LYS A 79 3.42 12.45 18.50
CA LYS A 79 2.31 12.43 19.48
C LYS A 79 1.77 13.83 19.82
N MET A 80 1.72 14.72 18.84
CA MET A 80 1.33 16.13 18.98
C MET A 80 -0.11 16.42 18.57
N LEU A 81 -0.94 15.41 18.33
CA LEU A 81 -2.34 15.61 17.97
C LEU A 81 -3.18 15.95 19.22
N SER A 82 -3.86 17.09 19.20
CA SER A 82 -4.94 17.42 20.13
C SER A 82 -6.28 16.73 19.79
N PRO A 83 -6.95 16.07 20.75
CA PRO A 83 -8.28 15.47 20.56
C PRO A 83 -9.35 16.46 20.08
N HIS A 84 -9.34 17.70 20.56
CA HIS A 84 -10.32 18.73 20.21
C HIS A 84 -10.25 19.18 18.76
N LYS A 85 -9.15 18.86 18.05
CA LYS A 85 -8.95 19.19 16.64
C LYS A 85 -9.26 18.03 15.70
N ILE A 86 -9.56 16.83 16.23
CA ILE A 86 -9.98 15.69 15.42
C ILE A 86 -11.38 15.94 14.85
N ARG A 87 -11.56 15.74 13.55
CA ARG A 87 -12.85 15.83 12.86
C ARG A 87 -13.12 14.52 12.11
N PHE A 88 -14.15 13.82 12.57
CA PHE A 88 -14.65 12.61 11.93
C PHE A 88 -15.57 12.97 10.76
N ASN A 89 -15.55 12.16 9.71
CA ASN A 89 -16.55 12.24 8.65
C ASN A 89 -17.94 11.83 9.23
N PRO A 90 -19.00 12.60 8.94
CA PRO A 90 -20.34 12.36 9.49
C PRO A 90 -20.95 11.02 9.04
N ASN A 91 -20.57 10.53 7.86
CA ASN A 91 -21.09 9.28 7.28
C ASN A 91 -20.37 8.03 7.81
N GLY A 92 -19.49 8.17 8.81
CA GLY A 92 -18.81 7.05 9.46
C GLY A 92 -17.62 6.48 8.70
N PHE A 93 -17.28 6.99 7.50
CA PHE A 93 -16.13 6.54 6.70
C PHE A 93 -14.80 6.58 7.47
N THR A 94 -14.60 7.62 8.30
CA THR A 94 -13.40 7.72 9.15
C THR A 94 -13.30 6.54 10.13
N ASN A 95 -14.41 6.16 10.77
CA ASN A 95 -14.42 5.03 11.70
C ASN A 95 -14.11 3.71 11.00
N MET A 96 -14.63 3.52 9.78
CA MET A 96 -14.30 2.33 8.98
C MET A 96 -12.81 2.28 8.65
N LYS A 97 -12.21 3.38 8.19
CA LYS A 97 -10.77 3.49 7.93
C LYS A 97 -9.93 3.20 9.17
N LEU A 98 -10.24 3.85 10.29
CA LEU A 98 -9.52 3.65 11.56
C LEU A 98 -9.57 2.18 12.03
N SER A 99 -10.67 1.48 11.79
CA SER A 99 -10.81 0.07 12.22
C SER A 99 -9.90 -0.92 11.48
N VAL A 100 -9.31 -0.52 10.36
CA VAL A 100 -8.39 -1.35 9.56
C VAL A 100 -7.04 -0.70 9.33
N LEU A 101 -6.81 0.52 9.84
CA LEU A 101 -5.62 1.31 9.56
C LEU A 101 -4.33 0.59 10.02
N ASN A 102 -4.38 -0.14 11.13
CA ASN A 102 -3.22 -0.88 11.64
C ASN A 102 -2.83 -2.09 10.76
N TYR A 103 -3.67 -2.54 9.83
CA TYR A 103 -3.32 -3.60 8.88
C TYR A 103 -2.54 -3.07 7.67
N LEU A 104 -2.58 -1.74 7.43
CA LEU A 104 -1.97 -1.11 6.26
C LEU A 104 -0.46 -1.42 6.10
N PRO A 105 0.39 -1.32 7.16
CA PRO A 105 1.83 -1.54 7.01
C PRO A 105 2.20 -2.95 6.55
N GLU A 106 1.34 -3.94 6.86
CA GLU A 106 1.59 -5.35 6.59
C GLU A 106 1.02 -5.84 5.26
N LEU A 107 0.11 -5.08 4.63
CA LEU A 107 -0.66 -5.55 3.47
C LEU A 107 0.25 -6.04 2.33
N LEU A 108 1.26 -5.24 1.99
CA LEU A 108 2.18 -5.53 0.87
C LEU A 108 3.33 -6.49 1.24
N TYR A 109 3.41 -6.90 2.51
CA TYR A 109 4.42 -7.82 3.02
C TYR A 109 3.89 -9.24 3.27
N ASN A 110 2.60 -9.46 3.03
CA ASN A 110 1.92 -10.73 3.21
C ASN A 110 1.31 -11.20 1.90
N LYS A 111 0.61 -12.34 1.90
CA LYS A 111 -0.16 -12.78 0.73
C LYS A 111 -1.40 -11.89 0.54
N PHE A 112 -1.53 -11.30 -0.64
CA PHE A 112 -2.66 -10.45 -1.02
C PHE A 112 -3.06 -10.62 -2.49
N TRP A 113 -4.21 -10.05 -2.85
CA TRP A 113 -4.72 -9.99 -4.21
C TRP A 113 -4.67 -8.55 -4.72
N ILE A 114 -4.62 -8.38 -6.04
CA ILE A 114 -4.72 -7.09 -6.73
C ILE A 114 -5.76 -7.18 -7.84
N GLY A 115 -6.45 -6.09 -8.17
CA GLY A 115 -7.42 -6.10 -9.27
C GLY A 115 -7.90 -4.72 -9.68
N GLU A 116 -8.34 -4.62 -10.92
CA GLU A 116 -8.92 -3.41 -11.52
C GLU A 116 -10.22 -3.01 -10.82
N SER A 117 -10.38 -1.73 -10.51
CA SER A 117 -11.58 -1.25 -9.80
C SER A 117 -12.84 -1.46 -10.64
N ILE A 118 -13.95 -1.74 -9.95
CA ILE A 118 -15.30 -1.67 -10.54
C ILE A 118 -15.83 -0.24 -10.66
N ASN A 119 -15.08 0.78 -10.22
CA ASN A 119 -15.42 2.21 -10.30
C ASN A 119 -16.80 2.56 -9.72
N ASN A 120 -17.16 1.92 -8.61
CA ASN A 120 -18.45 2.14 -7.94
C ASN A 120 -18.40 3.19 -6.82
N ASP A 121 -17.25 3.83 -6.59
CA ASP A 121 -17.10 4.86 -5.55
C ASP A 121 -17.51 6.25 -6.06
N ILE A 122 -18.47 6.87 -5.38
CA ILE A 122 -18.96 8.22 -5.72
C ILE A 122 -17.93 9.31 -5.33
N HIS A 123 -16.99 9.02 -4.43
CA HIS A 123 -16.14 10.04 -3.79
C HIS A 123 -14.64 9.91 -4.05
N ILE A 124 -14.09 8.70 -4.19
CA ILE A 124 -12.67 8.49 -4.44
C ILE A 124 -12.51 7.38 -5.48
N ASN A 125 -12.32 7.77 -6.73
CA ASN A 125 -11.97 6.83 -7.80
C ASN A 125 -10.49 6.41 -7.65
N ALA A 126 -10.30 5.19 -7.17
CA ALA A 126 -9.09 4.41 -7.33
C ALA A 126 -9.20 3.58 -8.62
N ASP A 127 -8.11 3.47 -9.36
CA ASP A 127 -8.07 2.72 -10.62
C ASP A 127 -7.99 1.21 -10.37
N TYR A 128 -7.34 0.81 -9.28
CA TYR A 128 -7.21 -0.57 -8.85
C TYR A 128 -7.04 -0.67 -7.33
N PHE A 129 -7.22 -1.87 -6.80
CA PHE A 129 -7.09 -2.16 -5.37
C PHE A 129 -6.14 -3.32 -5.13
N ALA A 130 -5.40 -3.26 -4.02
CA ALA A 130 -4.77 -4.40 -3.38
C ALA A 130 -5.53 -4.72 -2.09
N GLY A 131 -5.76 -5.98 -1.77
CA GLY A 131 -6.48 -6.35 -0.54
C GLY A 131 -6.07 -7.69 0.02
N ASP A 132 -6.18 -7.81 1.34
CA ASP A 132 -5.68 -8.96 2.07
C ASP A 132 -6.51 -10.23 1.80
N THR A 133 -5.88 -11.39 1.96
CA THR A 133 -6.56 -12.68 1.76
C THR A 133 -7.64 -12.98 2.81
N ARG A 134 -7.61 -12.29 3.95
CA ARG A 134 -8.67 -12.34 4.97
C ARG A 134 -9.92 -11.55 4.57
N CYS A 135 -9.87 -10.80 3.47
CA CYS A 135 -10.99 -10.02 2.93
C CYS A 135 -11.50 -8.94 3.91
N VAL A 136 -10.59 -8.33 4.69
CA VAL A 136 -10.93 -7.31 5.69
C VAL A 136 -10.55 -5.92 5.21
N VAL A 137 -9.45 -5.80 4.48
CA VAL A 137 -8.89 -4.50 4.07
C VAL A 137 -8.54 -4.46 2.59
N SER A 138 -8.88 -3.34 1.96
CA SER A 138 -8.52 -3.02 0.58
C SER A 138 -7.91 -1.63 0.50
N LEU A 139 -6.74 -1.51 -0.14
CA LEU A 139 -6.00 -0.28 -0.40
C LEU A 139 -6.15 0.07 -1.88
N GLY A 140 -6.74 1.23 -2.16
CA GLY A 140 -6.97 1.74 -3.51
C GLY A 140 -5.83 2.64 -3.97
N PHE A 141 -5.47 2.51 -5.24
CA PHE A 141 -4.39 3.24 -5.88
C PHE A 141 -4.89 4.04 -7.08
N ARG A 142 -4.20 5.13 -7.40
CA ARG A 142 -4.36 5.85 -8.66
C ARG A 142 -3.12 5.69 -9.52
N ARG A 143 -3.34 5.55 -10.83
CA ARG A 143 -2.29 5.44 -11.83
C ARG A 143 -1.60 6.78 -12.04
N ALA A 144 -0.28 6.73 -12.09
CA ALA A 144 0.56 7.84 -12.49
C ALA A 144 1.88 7.27 -13.06
N LYS A 145 2.93 8.10 -13.18
CA LYS A 145 4.27 7.59 -13.48
C LYS A 145 4.73 6.58 -12.41
N GLU A 146 4.41 6.87 -11.16
CA GLU A 146 4.53 5.96 -10.03
C GLU A 146 3.18 6.01 -9.32
N ASP A 147 2.48 4.87 -9.30
CA ASP A 147 1.15 4.80 -8.72
C ASP A 147 1.20 5.14 -7.24
N TYR A 148 0.11 5.66 -6.68
CA TYR A 148 0.11 6.10 -5.29
C TYR A 148 -1.21 5.75 -4.60
N PRO A 149 -1.16 5.47 -3.28
CA PRO A 149 -2.34 5.09 -2.52
C PRO A 149 -3.24 6.31 -2.31
N VAL A 150 -4.54 6.13 -2.52
CA VAL A 150 -5.56 7.19 -2.41
C VAL A 150 -6.63 6.90 -1.36
N THR A 151 -6.89 5.64 -1.04
CA THR A 151 -7.91 5.29 -0.04
C THR A 151 -7.67 3.93 0.60
N LEU A 152 -8.04 3.80 1.87
CA LEU A 152 -8.10 2.55 2.60
C LEU A 152 -9.56 2.21 2.88
N LYS A 153 -9.97 0.96 2.69
CA LYS A 153 -11.34 0.50 2.87
C LYS A 153 -11.38 -0.72 3.79
N ARG A 154 -12.34 -0.72 4.71
CA ARG A 154 -12.75 -1.93 5.45
C ARG A 154 -13.75 -2.71 4.58
N GLN A 155 -13.27 -3.26 3.49
CA GLN A 155 -14.06 -4.02 2.52
C GLN A 155 -13.21 -5.13 1.93
N SER A 156 -13.86 -6.24 1.59
CA SER A 156 -13.23 -7.31 0.83
C SER A 156 -12.79 -6.79 -0.54
N ILE A 157 -11.63 -7.22 -1.01
CA ILE A 157 -11.18 -6.89 -2.37
C ILE A 157 -12.19 -7.35 -3.42
N ARG A 158 -12.85 -8.50 -3.17
CA ARG A 158 -13.84 -9.10 -4.05
C ARG A 158 -15.05 -8.19 -4.33
N GLU A 159 -15.29 -7.23 -3.45
CA GLU A 159 -16.39 -6.27 -3.57
C GLU A 159 -15.99 -4.98 -4.30
N VAL A 160 -14.69 -4.76 -4.55
CA VAL A 160 -14.17 -3.49 -5.09
C VAL A 160 -13.38 -3.65 -6.39
N VAL A 161 -13.11 -4.90 -6.83
CA VAL A 161 -12.41 -5.20 -8.08
C VAL A 161 -13.23 -6.07 -9.01
N LYS A 162 -12.95 -5.97 -10.32
CA LYS A 162 -13.59 -6.78 -11.37
C LYS A 162 -13.18 -8.24 -11.28
N LYS A 163 -11.91 -8.49 -10.95
CA LYS A 163 -11.30 -9.81 -10.81
C LYS A 163 -10.09 -9.73 -9.90
N GLU A 164 -9.95 -10.70 -9.01
CA GLU A 164 -8.82 -10.82 -8.09
C GLU A 164 -7.67 -11.56 -8.78
N ASN A 165 -6.50 -10.95 -8.77
CA ASN A 165 -5.28 -11.52 -9.31
C ASN A 165 -4.29 -11.80 -8.17
N PRO A 166 -3.74 -13.03 -8.06
CA PRO A 166 -2.75 -13.37 -7.04
C PRO A 166 -1.43 -12.67 -7.30
N VAL A 167 -0.94 -11.99 -6.25
CA VAL A 167 0.40 -11.44 -6.23
C VAL A 167 1.40 -12.57 -6.01
N CYS A 168 2.46 -12.55 -6.82
CA CYS A 168 3.52 -13.53 -6.82
C CYS A 168 4.76 -13.03 -6.07
N LEU A 169 5.10 -11.76 -6.26
CA LEU A 169 6.32 -11.15 -5.74
C LEU A 169 6.06 -9.66 -5.47
N VAL A 170 6.60 -9.15 -4.37
CA VAL A 170 6.74 -7.72 -4.10
C VAL A 170 8.20 -7.43 -3.84
N LEU A 171 8.73 -6.48 -4.61
CA LEU A 171 10.04 -5.89 -4.37
C LEU A 171 9.84 -4.52 -3.75
N VAL A 172 10.69 -4.16 -2.80
CA VAL A 172 10.66 -2.86 -2.12
C VAL A 172 12.05 -2.26 -2.07
N ARG A 173 12.14 -0.94 -2.18
CA ARG A 173 13.36 -0.19 -1.88
C ARG A 173 13.03 1.16 -1.26
N GLU A 174 14.01 1.76 -0.63
CA GLU A 174 13.91 3.16 -0.23
C GLU A 174 14.03 4.09 -1.45
N ILE A 175 13.43 5.27 -1.37
CA ILE A 175 13.56 6.29 -2.43
C ILE A 175 14.98 6.86 -2.43
N ALA A 176 15.57 7.01 -1.23
CA ALA A 176 16.92 7.52 -1.03
C ALA A 176 17.99 6.53 -1.51
N ASP A 177 17.74 5.23 -1.35
CA ASP A 177 18.61 4.14 -1.79
C ASP A 177 18.04 3.49 -3.05
N LYS A 178 18.44 4.02 -4.21
CA LYS A 178 17.88 3.62 -5.51
C LYS A 178 18.23 2.20 -5.92
N ASP A 179 19.32 1.68 -5.37
CA ASP A 179 19.89 0.42 -5.82
C ASP A 179 19.46 -0.71 -4.90
N ASN A 180 19.21 -0.45 -3.61
CA ASN A 180 18.89 -1.49 -2.63
C ASN A 180 17.44 -1.97 -2.63
N TRP A 181 17.18 -2.95 -3.49
CA TRP A 181 15.96 -3.74 -3.50
C TRP A 181 15.99 -4.87 -2.48
N GLU A 182 14.85 -5.08 -1.84
CA GLU A 182 14.56 -6.12 -0.86
C GLU A 182 13.26 -6.82 -1.23
N PHE A 183 13.04 -8.01 -0.67
CA PHE A 183 11.78 -8.72 -0.81
C PHE A 183 10.76 -8.19 0.20
N GLY A 184 9.66 -7.61 -0.30
CA GLY A 184 8.49 -7.33 0.51
C GLY A 184 7.65 -8.59 0.74
N TYR A 185 7.45 -9.38 -0.31
CA TYR A 185 6.68 -10.63 -0.27
C TYR A 185 7.12 -11.57 -1.39
N ILE A 186 7.14 -12.87 -1.13
CA ILE A 186 7.32 -13.92 -2.14
C ILE A 186 6.26 -14.99 -1.90
N ASP A 187 5.58 -15.43 -2.95
CA ASP A 187 4.67 -16.57 -2.86
C ASP A 187 5.42 -17.82 -2.36
N HIS A 188 4.95 -18.40 -1.26
CA HIS A 188 5.44 -19.64 -0.65
C HIS A 188 5.66 -20.81 -1.62
N LYS A 189 5.00 -20.86 -2.77
CA LYS A 189 5.31 -21.86 -3.83
C LYS A 189 6.73 -21.73 -4.41
N LEU A 190 7.41 -20.62 -4.14
CA LEU A 190 8.82 -20.41 -4.43
C LEU A 190 9.70 -20.39 -3.17
N ALA A 191 9.11 -20.37 -1.97
CA ALA A 191 9.90 -20.45 -0.73
C ALA A 191 10.62 -21.81 -0.69
N GLY A 192 11.95 -21.77 -0.59
CA GLY A 192 12.80 -22.97 -0.60
C GLY A 192 13.43 -23.32 -1.96
N LYS A 193 13.14 -22.57 -3.03
CA LYS A 193 14.00 -22.61 -4.22
C LYS A 193 15.24 -21.74 -3.96
N ASN A 194 16.42 -22.27 -4.25
CA ASN A 194 17.67 -21.52 -4.14
C ASN A 194 17.73 -20.50 -5.28
N PHE A 195 17.39 -19.26 -4.97
CA PHE A 195 17.67 -18.13 -5.85
C PHE A 195 18.94 -17.45 -5.37
N THR A 196 19.86 -17.24 -6.29
CA THR A 196 21.14 -16.57 -6.03
C THR A 196 20.98 -15.05 -5.87
N SER A 197 19.86 -14.47 -6.35
CA SER A 197 19.57 -13.05 -6.23
C SER A 197 18.08 -12.70 -6.41
N ILE A 198 17.68 -11.51 -5.97
CA ILE A 198 16.38 -10.87 -6.28
C ILE A 198 16.14 -10.80 -7.80
N LYS A 199 17.21 -10.62 -8.58
CA LYS A 199 17.16 -10.53 -10.04
C LYS A 199 16.68 -11.84 -10.65
N ASP A 200 17.18 -12.98 -10.16
CA ASP A 200 16.80 -14.29 -10.69
C ASP A 200 15.32 -14.58 -10.45
N VAL A 201 14.79 -14.19 -9.28
CA VAL A 201 13.36 -14.31 -8.96
C VAL A 201 12.53 -13.36 -9.84
N ALA A 202 12.97 -12.12 -10.00
CA ALA A 202 12.29 -11.14 -10.84
C ALA A 202 12.25 -11.58 -12.31
N GLN A 203 13.38 -12.05 -12.86
CA GLN A 203 13.51 -12.57 -14.22
C GLN A 203 12.59 -13.77 -14.47
N LEU A 204 12.48 -14.69 -13.50
CA LEU A 204 11.59 -15.85 -13.59
C LEU A 204 10.13 -15.45 -13.84
N TYR A 205 9.66 -14.40 -13.16
CA TYR A 205 8.29 -13.94 -13.29
C TYR A 205 8.08 -13.00 -14.47
N LEU A 206 9.00 -12.06 -14.66
CA LEU A 206 8.85 -10.98 -15.62
C LEU A 206 9.30 -11.36 -17.03
N GLY A 207 10.03 -12.47 -17.19
CA GLY A 207 10.59 -12.88 -18.47
C GLY A 207 11.39 -11.73 -19.11
N ASN A 208 11.08 -11.42 -20.37
CA ASN A 208 11.69 -10.31 -21.10
C ASN A 208 11.05 -8.94 -20.83
N ASN A 209 10.32 -8.75 -19.72
CA ASN A 209 9.86 -7.42 -19.31
C ASN A 209 11.06 -6.59 -18.82
N ILE A 210 11.79 -6.12 -19.83
CA ILE A 210 13.16 -5.66 -19.79
C ILE A 210 13.28 -4.41 -18.93
N GLU A 211 12.28 -3.54 -18.82
CA GLU A 211 12.40 -2.29 -18.06
C GLU A 211 12.56 -2.50 -16.55
N ILE A 212 11.74 -3.35 -15.92
CA ILE A 212 11.88 -3.64 -14.48
C ILE A 212 13.15 -4.44 -14.24
N VAL A 213 13.39 -5.46 -15.07
CA VAL A 213 14.60 -6.27 -14.97
C VAL A 213 15.83 -5.37 -15.14
N GLN A 214 15.85 -4.45 -16.10
CA GLN A 214 16.93 -3.47 -16.30
C GLN A 214 17.05 -2.51 -15.11
N GLU A 215 15.94 -2.00 -14.56
CA GLU A 215 15.96 -1.17 -13.35
C GLU A 215 16.64 -1.92 -12.20
N LEU A 216 16.41 -3.23 -12.07
CA LEU A 216 17.12 -4.09 -11.11
C LEU A 216 18.57 -4.40 -11.54
N MET A 217 18.82 -4.59 -12.83
CA MET A 217 20.12 -5.00 -13.39
C MET A 217 21.16 -3.89 -13.41
N ASN A 218 20.77 -2.61 -13.48
CA ASN A 218 21.63 -1.43 -13.53
C ASN A 218 22.58 -1.25 -12.32
N ARG A 219 22.58 -2.20 -11.37
CA ARG A 219 23.64 -2.43 -10.39
C ARG A 219 24.97 -3.01 -10.96
N TYR A 220 25.01 -3.54 -12.19
CA TYR A 220 26.22 -4.21 -12.74
C TYR A 220 26.96 -3.47 -13.88
N THR A 221 26.63 -2.21 -14.16
CA THR A 221 27.32 -1.40 -15.20
C THR A 221 27.89 -0.08 -14.66
N ARG A 222 28.28 -0.06 -13.38
CA ARG A 222 29.02 1.06 -12.78
C ARG A 222 30.16 0.65 -11.84
N GLU A 223 30.72 -0.54 -12.03
CA GLU A 223 32.05 -0.89 -11.51
C GLU A 223 32.77 -1.79 -12.54
N GLU A 224 33.31 -1.15 -13.58
CA GLU A 224 34.63 -1.44 -14.18
C GLU A 224 35.30 -0.09 -14.46
#